data_AF-A0A4Q3AG66-F1
#
_entry.id   AF-A0A4Q3AG66-F1
#
_cell.length_a   1.000
_cell.length_b   1.000
_cell.length_c   1.000
_cell.angle_alpha   90.00
_cell.angle_beta   90.00
_cell.angle_gamma   90.00
#
_symmetry.space_group_name_H-M   'P 1'
#
loop_
_entity.id
_entity.type
_entity.pdbx_description
1 polymer ?
#
loop_
_entity_poly.entity_id
_entity_poly.type
_entity_poly.pdbx_seq_one_letter_code
_entity_poly.pdbx_strand_id
1 'polypeptide(L)'
;MARLPRLDLPGIAQHIVQRGNDRKACFADDADYLHYRQELGEAAFKHGCALHAYVLMTNHVHLLVTPSEPGAASRMMQAIGRRYVGCFNARYRRTGTLWEGRFKSALVDNDRYLLTCYRYIELNPVRAGM
;
A
#
# COMPACT_ATOMS: atom_id res chain seq x y z
N MET A 1 -23.45 -10.28 -0.15
CA MET A 1 -22.80 -11.24 0.77
C MET A 1 -21.93 -10.48 1.76
N ALA A 2 -21.99 -10.85 3.05
CA ALA A 2 -21.06 -10.35 4.05
C ALA A 2 -19.64 -10.83 3.69
N ARG A 3 -18.70 -9.89 3.59
CA ARG A 3 -17.29 -10.20 3.28
C ARG A 3 -16.55 -10.55 4.57
N LEU A 4 -15.70 -11.56 4.50
CA LEU A 4 -14.82 -11.93 5.61
C LEU A 4 -13.97 -10.72 6.08
N PRO A 5 -13.84 -10.52 7.40
CA PRO A 5 -12.90 -9.55 7.96
C PRO A 5 -11.47 -9.82 7.47
N ARG A 6 -10.67 -8.77 7.29
CA ARG A 6 -9.23 -8.97 7.08
C ARG A 6 -8.60 -9.33 8.42
N LEU A 7 -7.65 -10.26 8.38
CA LEU A 7 -6.71 -10.44 9.46
C LEU A 7 -5.77 -9.24 9.46
N ASP A 8 -5.85 -8.44 10.52
CA ASP A 8 -5.01 -7.28 10.79
C ASP A 8 -4.45 -7.48 12.20
N LEU A 9 -3.48 -8.38 12.31
CA LEU A 9 -2.96 -8.89 13.58
C LEU A 9 -1.76 -8.07 14.03
N PRO A 10 -1.76 -7.56 15.28
CA PRO A 10 -0.63 -6.80 15.82
C PRO A 10 0.62 -7.67 15.93
N GLY A 11 1.79 -7.08 15.72
CA GLY A 11 3.09 -7.74 15.84
C GLY A 11 3.45 -8.70 14.70
N ILE A 12 2.51 -9.00 13.79
CA ILE A 12 2.73 -9.90 12.66
C ILE A 12 2.88 -9.08 11.38
N ALA A 13 3.97 -9.29 10.64
CA ALA A 13 4.20 -8.63 9.36
C ALA A 13 3.16 -9.06 8.32
N GLN A 14 2.80 -8.14 7.43
CA GLN A 14 1.78 -8.36 6.41
C GLN A 14 2.24 -7.77 5.08
N HIS A 15 2.10 -8.55 4.01
CA HIS A 15 2.28 -8.06 2.64
C HIS A 15 0.97 -7.47 2.14
N ILE A 16 0.96 -6.16 1.93
CA ILE A 16 -0.17 -5.39 1.43
C ILE A 16 0.03 -5.09 -0.04
N VAL A 17 -1.02 -5.27 -0.83
CA VAL A 17 -1.06 -4.92 -2.25
C VAL A 17 -2.29 -4.09 -2.57
N GLN A 18 -2.10 -2.95 -3.23
CA GLN A 18 -3.20 -2.12 -3.71
C GLN A 18 -2.98 -1.78 -5.19
N ARG A 19 -3.99 -2.05 -6.01
CA ARG A 19 -3.92 -1.96 -7.48
C ARG A 19 -4.84 -0.87 -8.01
N GLY A 20 -4.35 -0.12 -9.00
CA GLY A 20 -5.07 0.92 -9.71
C GLY A 20 -6.23 0.39 -10.51
N ASN A 21 -7.34 1.11 -10.49
CA ASN A 21 -8.56 0.76 -11.20
C ASN A 21 -8.27 0.54 -12.69
N ASP A 22 -8.74 -0.59 -13.24
CA ASP A 22 -8.50 -0.96 -14.65
C ASP A 22 -6.99 -1.03 -15.01
N ARG A 23 -6.15 -1.38 -14.02
CA ARG A 23 -4.68 -1.38 -14.11
C ARG A 23 -4.08 -0.05 -14.60
N LYS A 24 -4.82 1.06 -14.49
CA LYS A 24 -4.38 2.39 -14.89
C LYS A 24 -3.30 2.91 -13.95
N ALA A 25 -2.55 3.88 -14.45
CA ALA A 25 -1.54 4.57 -13.66
C ALA A 25 -2.16 5.19 -12.41
N CYS A 26 -1.57 4.86 -11.27
CA CYS A 26 -1.78 5.50 -9.97
C CYS A 26 -0.76 6.60 -9.71
N PHE A 27 0.33 6.62 -10.48
CA PHE A 27 1.39 7.62 -10.44
C PHE A 27 1.70 8.00 -11.88
N ALA A 28 1.42 9.24 -12.25
CA ALA A 28 1.64 9.75 -13.60
C ALA A 28 2.97 10.51 -13.75
N ASP A 29 3.48 11.08 -12.65
CA ASP A 29 4.79 11.74 -12.60
C ASP A 29 5.43 11.67 -11.20
N ASP A 30 6.67 12.13 -11.09
CA ASP A 30 7.48 12.07 -9.86
C ASP A 30 6.82 12.74 -8.65
N ALA A 31 6.01 13.79 -8.85
CA ALA A 31 5.34 14.46 -7.74
C ALA A 31 4.24 13.59 -7.11
N ASP A 32 3.63 12.67 -7.89
CA ASP A 32 2.69 11.69 -7.35
C ASP A 32 3.40 10.68 -6.44
N TYR A 33 4.57 10.19 -6.86
CA TYR A 33 5.39 9.27 -6.06
C TYR A 33 5.84 9.94 -4.76
N LEU A 34 6.32 11.17 -4.83
CA LEU A 34 6.74 11.95 -3.65
C LEU A 34 5.57 12.17 -2.69
N HIS A 35 4.41 12.59 -3.21
CA HIS A 35 3.23 12.82 -2.40
C HIS A 35 2.76 11.53 -1.71
N TYR A 36 2.64 10.42 -2.44
CA TYR A 36 2.26 9.14 -1.85
C TYR A 36 3.25 8.66 -0.78
N ARG A 37 4.56 8.81 -1.03
CA ARG A 37 5.59 8.44 -0.05
C ARG A 37 5.47 9.25 1.23
N GLN A 38 5.21 10.54 1.14
CA GLN A 38 4.96 11.40 2.30
C GLN A 38 3.72 10.91 3.06
N GLU A 39 2.60 10.70 2.36
CA GLU A 39 1.36 10.22 2.93
C GLU A 39 1.50 8.85 3.61
N LEU A 40 2.28 7.94 3.00
CA LEU A 40 2.61 6.63 3.54
C LEU A 40 3.40 6.76 4.84
N GLY A 41 4.44 7.58 4.88
CA GLY A 41 5.25 7.79 6.08
C GLY A 41 4.45 8.40 7.23
N GLU A 42 3.67 9.45 6.95
CA GLU A 42 2.81 10.10 7.94
C GLU A 42 1.73 9.15 8.49
N ALA A 43 1.06 8.41 7.61
CA ALA A 43 0.04 7.45 8.02
C ALA A 43 0.62 6.27 8.79
N ALA A 44 1.79 5.77 8.38
CA ALA A 44 2.46 4.67 9.08
C ALA A 44 2.83 5.06 10.51
N PHE A 45 3.46 6.24 10.68
CA PHE A 45 3.78 6.77 11.99
C PHE A 45 2.53 7.01 12.85
N LYS A 46 1.53 7.73 12.31
CA LYS A 46 0.31 8.09 13.04
C LYS A 46 -0.50 6.89 13.53
N HIS A 47 -0.49 5.80 12.79
CA HIS A 47 -1.31 4.62 13.09
C HIS A 47 -0.53 3.47 13.74
N GLY A 48 0.76 3.64 14.03
CA GLY A 48 1.56 2.60 14.68
C GLY A 48 1.89 1.43 13.76
N CYS A 49 2.22 1.71 12.49
CA CYS A 49 2.59 0.70 11.52
C CYS A 49 4.09 0.80 11.23
N ALA A 50 4.85 -0.24 11.58
CA ALA A 50 6.25 -0.36 11.17
C ALA A 50 6.30 -0.73 9.68
N LEU A 51 6.82 0.18 8.85
CA LEU A 51 7.02 -0.03 7.42
C LEU A 51 8.41 -0.61 7.18
N HIS A 52 8.46 -1.81 6.62
CA HIS A 52 9.67 -2.60 6.44
C HIS A 52 10.26 -2.46 5.04
N ALA A 53 9.40 -2.56 4.03
CA ALA A 53 9.75 -2.40 2.63
C ALA A 53 8.54 -1.88 1.85
N TYR A 54 8.79 -1.17 0.76
CA TYR A 54 7.74 -0.74 -0.14
C TYR A 54 8.26 -0.58 -1.57
N VAL A 55 7.34 -0.72 -2.52
CA VAL A 55 7.58 -0.33 -3.91
C VAL A 55 6.33 0.34 -4.45
N LEU A 56 6.53 1.44 -5.17
CA LEU A 56 5.49 2.17 -5.88
C LEU A 56 5.66 1.87 -7.37
N MET A 57 4.85 0.96 -7.89
CA MET A 57 4.78 0.68 -9.32
C MET A 57 3.80 1.65 -9.97
N THR A 58 3.93 1.91 -11.28
CA THR A 58 3.06 2.88 -11.97
C THR A 58 1.56 2.64 -11.74
N ASN A 59 1.11 1.39 -11.62
CA ASN A 59 -0.32 1.04 -11.45
C ASN A 59 -0.65 0.24 -10.18
N HIS A 60 0.30 0.03 -9.26
CA HIS A 60 0.03 -0.66 -8.00
C HIS A 60 1.14 -0.40 -6.98
N VAL A 61 0.89 -0.74 -5.72
CA VAL A 61 1.88 -0.66 -4.66
C VAL A 61 1.99 -2.01 -3.95
N HIS A 62 3.20 -2.33 -3.51
CA HIS A 62 3.43 -3.39 -2.52
C HIS A 62 4.05 -2.78 -1.26
N LEU A 63 3.53 -3.15 -0.10
CA LEU A 63 4.03 -2.72 1.20
C LEU A 63 4.25 -3.95 2.08
N LEU A 64 5.31 -3.96 2.86
CA LEU A 64 5.53 -4.91 3.95
C LEU A 64 5.43 -4.14 5.26
N VAL A 65 4.43 -4.46 6.08
CA VAL A 65 4.06 -3.66 7.25
C VAL A 65 3.76 -4.55 8.45
N THR A 66 4.27 -4.18 9.63
CA THR A 66 3.84 -4.77 10.90
C THR A 66 3.02 -3.74 11.69
N PRO A 67 1.71 -3.96 11.89
CA PRO A 67 0.91 -3.09 12.75
C PRO A 67 1.22 -3.34 14.23
N SER A 68 1.16 -2.30 15.06
CA SER A 68 1.30 -2.40 16.52
C SER A 68 -0.01 -2.80 17.21
N GLU A 69 -1.15 -2.56 16.56
CA GLU A 69 -2.48 -2.77 17.11
C GLU A 69 -3.43 -3.39 16.08
N PRO A 70 -4.48 -4.11 16.52
CA PRO A 70 -5.53 -4.59 15.63
C PRO A 70 -6.14 -3.45 14.80
N GLY A 71 -6.23 -3.66 13.49
CA GLY A 71 -6.83 -2.70 12.56
C GLY A 71 -5.93 -1.51 12.18
N ALA A 72 -4.71 -1.41 12.71
CA ALA A 72 -3.81 -0.29 12.43
C ALA A 72 -3.42 -0.20 10.94
N ALA A 73 -3.13 -1.33 10.29
CA ALA A 73 -2.82 -1.35 8.86
C ALA A 73 -4.03 -0.89 8.02
N SER A 74 -5.23 -1.29 8.42
CA SER A 74 -6.46 -0.85 7.78
C SER A 74 -6.71 0.66 7.93
N ARG A 75 -6.45 1.24 9.12
CA ARG A 75 -6.53 2.69 9.36
C ARG A 75 -5.48 3.45 8.53
N MET A 76 -4.25 2.95 8.49
CA MET A 76 -3.17 3.50 7.68
C MET A 76 -3.55 3.57 6.20
N MET A 77 -3.97 2.45 5.61
CA MET A 77 -4.37 2.40 4.20
C MET A 77 -5.59 3.28 3.90
N GLN A 78 -6.52 3.41 4.85
CA GLN A 78 -7.66 4.32 4.71
C GLN A 78 -7.22 5.79 4.72
N ALA A 79 -6.28 6.18 5.59
CA ALA A 79 -5.75 7.53 5.67
C ALA A 79 -5.03 7.92 4.37
N ILE A 80 -4.14 7.05 3.87
CA ILE A 80 -3.45 7.24 2.58
C ILE A 80 -4.47 7.40 1.45
N GLY A 81 -5.45 6.50 1.38
CA GLY A 81 -6.48 6.55 0.35
C GLY A 81 -7.30 7.84 0.36
N ARG A 82 -7.62 8.39 1.54
CA ARG A 82 -8.38 9.65 1.67
C ARG A 82 -7.57 10.85 1.18
N ARG A 83 -6.29 10.93 1.54
CA ARG A 83 -5.43 12.09 1.24
C ARG A 83 -4.94 12.05 -0.20
N TYR A 84 -4.36 10.91 -0.60
CA TYR A 84 -3.74 10.76 -1.91
C TYR A 84 -4.76 10.78 -3.06
N VAL A 85 -5.87 10.03 -2.96
CA VAL A 85 -6.84 9.93 -4.07
C VAL A 85 -7.52 11.28 -4.33
N GLY A 86 -7.80 12.04 -3.27
CA GLY A 86 -8.34 13.40 -3.40
C GLY A 86 -7.38 14.32 -4.15
N CYS A 87 -6.11 14.33 -3.74
CA CYS A 87 -5.07 15.13 -4.39
C CYS A 87 -4.87 14.74 -5.87
N PHE A 88 -4.73 13.43 -6.16
CA PHE A 88 -4.56 12.90 -7.50
C PHE A 88 -5.76 13.28 -8.40
N ASN A 89 -6.98 13.08 -7.91
CA ASN A 89 -8.18 13.41 -8.68
C ASN A 89 -8.29 14.91 -8.96
N ALA A 90 -7.97 15.77 -7.99
CA ALA A 90 -7.95 17.22 -8.19
C ALA A 90 -6.90 17.63 -9.24
N ARG A 91 -5.68 17.09 -9.13
CA ARG A 91 -4.56 17.39 -10.03
C ARG A 91 -4.84 17.00 -11.48
N TYR A 92 -5.39 15.81 -11.69
CA TYR A 92 -5.64 15.26 -13.03
C TYR A 92 -7.08 15.47 -13.52
N ARG A 93 -7.90 16.27 -12.81
CA ARG A 93 -9.32 16.54 -13.13
C ARG A 93 -10.13 15.25 -13.33
N ARG A 94 -9.91 14.27 -12.45
CA ARG A 94 -10.57 12.96 -12.48
C ARG A 94 -11.68 12.89 -11.44
N THR A 95 -12.60 11.96 -11.65
CA THR A 95 -13.61 11.57 -10.68
C THR A 95 -13.60 10.05 -10.46
N GLY A 96 -14.27 9.59 -9.41
CA GLY A 96 -14.34 8.17 -9.08
C GLY A 96 -13.12 7.63 -8.32
N THR A 97 -12.99 6.30 -8.29
CA THR A 97 -11.94 5.62 -7.53
C THR A 97 -10.64 5.55 -8.31
N LEU A 98 -9.51 5.74 -7.61
CA LEU A 98 -8.19 5.48 -8.17
C LEU A 98 -7.83 3.99 -8.13
N TRP A 99 -8.32 3.27 -7.11
CA TRP A 99 -8.01 1.86 -6.85
C TRP A 99 -9.14 0.95 -7.34
N GLU A 100 -8.82 -0.30 -7.74
CA GLU A 100 -9.80 -1.35 -8.10
C GLU A 100 -10.71 -1.72 -6.93
N GLY A 101 -10.30 -1.34 -5.72
CA GLY A 101 -11.10 -1.44 -4.53
C GLY A 101 -10.23 -1.49 -3.29
N ARG A 102 -10.64 -2.37 -2.38
CA ARG A 102 -9.96 -2.65 -1.13
C ARG A 102 -8.56 -3.25 -1.39
N PHE A 103 -7.55 -2.78 -0.65
CA PHE A 103 -6.24 -3.45 -0.63
C PHE A 103 -6.37 -4.91 -0.20
N LYS A 104 -5.47 -5.74 -0.72
CA LYS A 104 -5.27 -7.14 -0.31
C LYS A 104 -4.16 -7.20 0.73
N SER A 105 -4.26 -8.11 1.68
CA SER A 105 -3.23 -8.36 2.70
C SER A 105 -3.04 -9.86 2.90
N ALA A 106 -1.80 -10.28 3.10
CA ALA A 106 -1.44 -11.64 3.49
C ALA A 106 -0.47 -11.57 4.68
N LEU A 107 -0.71 -12.37 5.71
CA LEU A 107 0.20 -12.48 6.85
C LEU A 107 1.52 -13.12 6.40
N VAL A 108 2.62 -12.67 7.01
CA VAL A 108 3.96 -13.21 6.83
C VAL A 108 4.40 -13.74 8.20
N ASP A 109 4.33 -15.06 8.36
CA ASP A 109 4.45 -15.77 9.63
C ASP A 109 5.76 -16.56 9.79
N ASN A 110 6.68 -16.43 8.82
CA ASN A 110 7.97 -17.13 8.82
C ASN A 110 9.09 -16.20 8.33
N ASP A 111 10.20 -16.16 9.06
CA ASP A 111 11.41 -15.38 8.74
C ASP A 111 11.94 -15.61 7.33
N ARG A 112 11.93 -16.86 6.85
CA ARG A 112 12.36 -17.17 5.48
C ARG A 112 11.43 -16.55 4.45
N TYR A 113 10.13 -16.54 4.73
CA TYR A 113 9.14 -15.91 3.86
C TYR A 113 9.22 -14.39 3.94
N LEU A 114 9.53 -13.83 5.11
CA LEU A 114 9.79 -12.40 5.30
C LEU A 114 10.90 -11.92 4.38
N LEU A 115 12.07 -12.56 4.41
CA LEU A 115 13.20 -12.20 3.52
C LEU A 115 12.87 -12.38 2.04
N THR A 116 12.07 -13.40 1.71
CA THR A 116 11.57 -13.61 0.33
C THR A 116 10.65 -12.47 -0.09
N CYS A 117 9.80 -11.99 0.81
CA CYS A 117 8.88 -10.88 0.58
C CYS A 117 9.65 -9.56 0.37
N TYR A 118 10.64 -9.25 1.22
CA TYR A 118 11.56 -8.13 1.02
C TYR A 118 12.16 -8.15 -0.39
N ARG A 119 12.82 -9.26 -0.75
CA ARG A 119 13.44 -9.40 -2.07
C ARG A 119 12.42 -9.25 -3.21
N TYR A 120 11.21 -9.79 -3.04
CA TYR A 120 10.16 -9.67 -4.05
C TYR A 120 9.71 -8.22 -4.26
N ILE A 121 9.56 -7.45 -3.19
CA ILE A 121 9.16 -6.05 -3.23
C ILE A 121 10.23 -5.22 -3.92
N GLU A 122 11.49 -5.34 -3.49
CA GLU A 122 12.61 -4.55 -4.03
C GLU A 122 12.91 -4.89 -5.50
N LEU A 123 12.77 -6.16 -5.90
CA LEU A 123 13.00 -6.58 -7.29
C LEU A 123 11.82 -6.32 -8.24
N ASN A 124 10.70 -5.80 -7.74
CA ASN A 124 9.51 -5.59 -8.58
C ASN A 124 9.77 -4.62 -9.76
N PRO A 125 10.42 -3.46 -9.57
CA PRO A 125 10.72 -2.54 -10.66
C PRO A 125 11.69 -3.15 -11.68
N VAL A 126 12.74 -3.81 -11.19
CA VAL A 126 13.74 -4.48 -12.04
C VAL A 126 13.10 -5.53 -12.94
N ARG A 127 12.19 -6.35 -12.39
CA ARG A 127 11.46 -7.38 -13.15
C ARG A 127 10.48 -6.78 -14.15
N ALA A 128 9.98 -5.58 -13.89
CA ALA A 128 9.08 -4.86 -14.77
C ALA A 128 9.81 -4.02 -15.84
N GLY A 129 11.14 -3.87 -15.74
CA GLY A 129 11.90 -3.00 -16.63
C GLY A 129 11.58 -1.51 -16.43
N MET A 130 11.24 -1.12 -15.20
CA MET A 130 11.00 0.27 -14.79
C MET A 130 12.27 0.96 -14.33
#